data_AF-A0A3D0XCT4-F1
#
_entry.id   AF-A0A3D0XCT4-F1
#
_cell.length_a   1.000
_cell.length_b   1.000
_cell.length_c   1.000
_cell.angle_alpha   90.00
_cell.angle_beta   90.00
_cell.angle_gamma   90.00
#
_symmetry.space_group_name_H-M   'P 1'
#
loop_
_entity.id
_entity.type
_entity.pdbx_description
1 polymer ?
#
loop_
_entity_poly.entity_id
_entity_poly.type
_entity_poly.pdbx_seq_one_letter_code
_entity_poly.pdbx_strand_id
1 'polypeptide(L)'
;MLNNIAELLKSEADDISMYSGLELVEKSVKKMYVMGGNFADLTYAEYNVKCDIRSARFVSENFPRPIVYCGFETGSNIITGKQLKDADENHPVRMAYYLHGKRLDKNQMLRFSWDPITVYCAVRQNNPFYKESKKLKIGFNKNGCVKLDDGGKDCYFIQNAADAEIVNEIDRFLKLTMY
;
A
#
# COMPACT_ATOMS: atom_id res chain seq x y z
N MET A 1 -9.62 0.64 -5.40
CA MET A 1 -8.84 1.36 -4.36
C MET A 1 -8.21 2.67 -4.87
N LEU A 2 -8.15 2.94 -6.18
CA LEU A 2 -7.51 4.16 -6.72
C LEU A 2 -8.50 5.13 -7.39
N ASN A 3 -9.80 4.94 -7.20
CA ASN A 3 -10.84 5.79 -7.82
C ASN A 3 -10.78 7.23 -7.33
N ASN A 4 -10.60 7.45 -6.03
CA ASN A 4 -10.43 8.78 -5.45
C ASN A 4 -9.22 9.53 -6.04
N ILE A 5 -8.08 8.84 -6.23
CA ILE A 5 -6.89 9.44 -6.85
C ILE A 5 -7.15 9.68 -8.35
N ALA A 6 -7.83 8.77 -9.04
CA ALA A 6 -8.18 8.95 -10.44
C ALA A 6 -9.14 10.14 -10.64
N GLU A 7 -10.10 10.34 -9.73
CA GLU A 7 -11.03 11.46 -9.74
C GLU A 7 -10.31 12.77 -9.43
N LEU A 8 -9.41 12.79 -8.43
CA LEU A 8 -8.56 13.95 -8.16
C LEU A 8 -7.73 14.33 -9.39
N LEU A 9 -7.03 13.38 -10.01
CA LEU A 9 -6.22 13.69 -11.20
C LEU A 9 -7.04 14.20 -12.39
N LYS A 10 -8.35 13.94 -12.43
CA LYS A 10 -9.28 14.43 -13.48
C LYS A 10 -10.03 15.69 -13.07
N SER A 11 -9.90 16.14 -11.83
CA SER A 11 -10.63 17.32 -11.37
C SER A 11 -9.99 18.58 -11.93
N GLU A 12 -10.84 19.49 -12.40
CA GLU A 12 -10.44 20.84 -12.78
C GLU A 12 -10.22 21.72 -11.54
N ALA A 13 -9.72 22.93 -11.77
CA ALA A 13 -9.67 23.97 -10.74
C ALA A 13 -11.09 24.35 -10.27
N ASP A 14 -11.21 24.80 -9.02
CA ASP A 14 -12.48 25.21 -8.40
C ASP A 14 -12.30 26.45 -7.49
N ASP A 15 -13.36 26.82 -6.77
CA ASP A 15 -13.36 28.00 -5.90
C ASP A 15 -12.43 27.86 -4.67
N ILE A 16 -11.92 26.65 -4.38
CA ILE A 16 -10.97 26.38 -3.28
C ILE A 16 -9.53 26.46 -3.81
N SER A 17 -9.27 25.99 -5.03
CA SER A 17 -7.94 25.91 -5.63
C SER A 17 -7.96 26.32 -7.11
N MET A 18 -7.08 27.28 -7.46
CA MET A 18 -6.82 27.65 -8.85
C MET A 18 -6.08 26.59 -9.68
N TYR A 19 -5.62 25.51 -9.05
CA TYR A 19 -4.93 24.40 -9.71
C TYR A 19 -5.88 23.22 -9.92
N SER A 20 -5.82 22.59 -11.10
CA SER A 20 -6.39 21.27 -11.34
C SER A 20 -5.80 20.23 -10.38
N GLY A 21 -6.49 19.12 -10.16
CA GLY A 21 -5.99 18.10 -9.24
C GLY A 21 -4.69 17.46 -9.71
N LEU A 22 -4.44 17.38 -11.03
CA LEU A 22 -3.14 16.98 -11.57
C LEU A 22 -2.02 17.95 -11.15
N GLU A 23 -2.23 19.26 -11.33
CA GLU A 23 -1.27 20.30 -10.94
C GLU A 23 -1.04 20.34 -9.43
N LEU A 24 -2.09 20.10 -8.62
CA LEU A 24 -1.98 20.01 -7.16
C LEU A 24 -1.06 18.86 -6.73
N VAL A 25 -1.27 17.67 -7.32
CA VAL A 25 -0.44 16.50 -7.04
C VAL A 25 1.00 16.76 -7.50
N GLU A 26 1.18 17.33 -8.68
CA GLU A 26 2.51 17.68 -9.16
C GLU A 26 3.22 18.66 -8.22
N LYS A 27 2.55 19.71 -7.75
CA LYS A 27 3.15 20.71 -6.85
C LYS A 27 3.44 20.18 -5.44
N SER A 28 2.56 19.34 -4.91
CA SER A 28 2.53 19.08 -3.45
C SER A 28 2.99 17.67 -3.07
N VAL A 29 2.93 16.71 -3.99
CA VAL A 29 3.26 15.31 -3.69
C VAL A 29 4.70 15.02 -4.07
N LYS A 30 5.48 14.47 -3.13
CA LYS A 30 6.84 14.00 -3.42
C LYS A 30 6.83 12.61 -4.09
N LYS A 31 6.03 11.70 -3.54
CA LYS A 31 5.77 10.34 -4.04
C LYS A 31 4.51 9.78 -3.38
N MET A 32 3.90 8.79 -4.01
CA MET A 32 2.76 8.06 -3.47
C MET A 32 3.17 6.62 -3.14
N TYR A 33 2.66 6.09 -2.03
CA TYR A 33 2.83 4.71 -1.63
C TYR A 33 1.50 3.99 -1.75
N VAL A 34 1.48 2.83 -2.42
CA VAL A 34 0.24 2.10 -2.73
C VAL A 34 0.40 0.63 -2.42
N MET A 35 -0.54 0.06 -1.67
CA MET A 35 -0.70 -1.39 -1.58
C MET A 35 -1.41 -1.88 -2.85
N GLY A 36 -0.72 -2.58 -3.73
CA GLY A 36 -1.36 -3.10 -4.93
C GLY A 36 -0.42 -3.72 -5.93
N GLY A 37 -1.00 -4.58 -6.77
CA GLY A 37 -0.25 -5.40 -7.71
C GLY A 37 0.39 -6.61 -7.06
N ASN A 38 0.96 -7.48 -7.89
CA ASN A 38 1.76 -8.63 -7.48
C ASN A 38 3.00 -8.65 -8.37
N PHE A 39 4.18 -8.46 -7.77
CA PHE A 39 5.44 -8.38 -8.51
C PHE A 39 6.21 -9.70 -8.49
N ALA A 40 5.74 -10.69 -7.71
CA ALA A 40 6.22 -12.07 -7.77
C ALA A 40 5.49 -12.92 -8.83
N ASP A 41 4.22 -12.62 -9.12
CA ASP A 41 3.40 -13.26 -10.16
C ASP A 41 2.65 -12.19 -10.97
N LEU A 42 3.19 -11.85 -12.14
CA LEU A 42 2.62 -10.86 -13.07
C LEU A 42 1.34 -11.33 -13.75
N THR A 43 0.92 -12.57 -13.56
CA THR A 43 -0.36 -13.11 -14.05
C THR A 43 -1.48 -12.95 -13.02
N TYR A 44 -1.14 -12.66 -11.76
CA TYR A 44 -2.09 -12.48 -10.67
C TYR A 44 -2.63 -11.05 -10.61
N ALA A 45 -3.96 -10.91 -10.74
CA ALA A 45 -4.64 -9.64 -10.54
C ALA A 45 -4.96 -9.45 -9.04
N GLU A 46 -4.17 -8.61 -8.37
CA GLU A 46 -4.33 -8.28 -6.95
C GLU A 46 -5.67 -7.56 -6.69
N TYR A 47 -6.26 -7.79 -5.51
CA TYR A 47 -7.62 -7.39 -5.15
C TYR A 47 -7.90 -5.89 -5.29
N ASN A 48 -7.05 -5.03 -4.73
CA ASN A 48 -7.24 -3.57 -4.76
C ASN A 48 -7.23 -3.00 -6.18
N VAL A 49 -6.42 -3.59 -7.07
CA VAL A 49 -6.39 -3.31 -8.51
C VAL A 49 -7.62 -3.89 -9.20
N LYS A 50 -7.94 -5.16 -8.95
CA LYS A 50 -9.08 -5.87 -9.55
C LYS A 50 -10.42 -5.21 -9.25
N CYS A 51 -10.57 -4.61 -8.07
CA CYS A 51 -11.78 -3.88 -7.67
C CYS A 51 -12.08 -2.69 -8.57
N ASP A 52 -11.07 -2.03 -9.13
CA ASP A 52 -11.26 -0.95 -10.11
C ASP A 52 -10.03 -0.83 -11.02
N ILE A 53 -10.01 -1.71 -12.03
CA ILE A 53 -8.93 -1.79 -13.01
C ILE A 53 -8.83 -0.49 -13.81
N ARG A 54 -9.95 0.18 -14.10
CA ARG A 54 -9.97 1.41 -14.90
C ARG A 54 -9.23 2.53 -14.16
N SER A 55 -9.51 2.71 -12.89
CA SER A 55 -8.83 3.73 -12.07
C SER A 55 -7.38 3.36 -11.81
N ALA A 56 -7.07 2.09 -11.52
CA ALA A 56 -5.69 1.65 -11.32
C ALA A 56 -4.82 1.88 -12.56
N ARG A 57 -5.32 1.54 -13.75
CA ARG A 57 -4.67 1.83 -15.03
C ARG A 57 -4.46 3.33 -15.21
N PHE A 58 -5.53 4.12 -15.07
CA PHE A 58 -5.47 5.57 -15.26
C PHE A 58 -4.45 6.23 -14.33
N VAL A 59 -4.45 5.89 -13.04
CA VAL A 59 -3.49 6.44 -12.07
C VAL A 59 -2.07 6.01 -12.40
N SER A 60 -1.82 4.73 -12.70
CA SER A 60 -0.47 4.27 -13.07
C SER A 60 0.08 4.95 -14.33
N GLU A 61 -0.80 5.33 -15.27
CA GLU A 61 -0.43 5.97 -16.53
C GLU A 61 -0.27 7.51 -16.40
N ASN A 62 -0.97 8.15 -15.45
CA ASN A 62 -1.11 9.62 -15.42
C ASN A 62 -0.63 10.29 -14.12
N PHE A 63 -0.33 9.56 -13.05
CA PHE A 63 0.14 10.18 -11.81
C PHE A 63 1.47 10.90 -12.07
N PRO A 64 1.65 12.20 -11.72
CA PRO A 64 2.78 13.01 -12.19
C PRO A 64 4.06 12.80 -11.36
N ARG A 65 3.97 12.16 -10.20
CA ARG A 65 5.08 11.89 -9.28
C ARG A 65 5.40 10.38 -9.17
N PRO A 66 6.53 9.95 -8.57
CA PRO A 66 6.81 8.53 -8.41
C PRO A 66 5.76 7.80 -7.59
N ILE A 67 5.36 6.61 -8.03
CA ILE A 67 4.58 5.64 -7.24
C ILE A 67 5.53 4.55 -6.75
N VAL A 68 5.45 4.25 -5.45
CA VAL A 68 6.13 3.12 -4.83
C VAL A 68 5.08 2.09 -4.43
N TYR A 69 5.13 0.93 -5.08
CA TYR A 69 4.16 -0.14 -4.87
C TYR A 69 4.61 -1.10 -3.77
N CYS A 70 3.66 -1.47 -2.93
CA CYS A 70 3.76 -2.55 -1.96
C CYS A 70 2.92 -3.71 -2.52
N GLY A 71 3.59 -4.68 -3.13
CA GLY A 71 2.94 -5.80 -3.81
C GLY A 71 2.28 -6.78 -2.84
N PHE A 72 1.41 -7.63 -3.37
CA PHE A 72 0.77 -8.72 -2.63
C PHE A 72 1.79 -9.59 -1.88
N GLU A 73 2.90 -9.94 -2.53
CA GLU A 73 3.95 -10.79 -1.98
C GLU A 73 4.62 -10.20 -0.72
N THR A 74 4.61 -8.89 -0.56
CA THR A 74 5.30 -8.22 0.56
C THR A 74 4.63 -8.44 1.91
N GLY A 75 3.32 -8.74 1.92
CA GLY A 75 2.51 -8.86 3.12
C GLY A 75 1.73 -10.17 3.24
N SER A 76 1.78 -11.04 2.23
CA SER A 76 0.99 -12.28 2.18
C SER A 76 1.44 -13.32 3.20
N ASN A 77 2.69 -13.25 3.67
CA ASN A 77 3.22 -14.13 4.73
C ASN A 77 3.40 -13.40 6.06
N ILE A 78 3.17 -12.09 6.11
CA ILE A 78 3.39 -11.27 7.30
C ILE A 78 2.08 -11.13 8.05
N ILE A 79 1.87 -12.00 9.04
CA ILE A 79 0.68 -12.01 9.88
C ILE A 79 0.99 -11.35 11.22
N THR A 80 0.29 -10.25 11.53
CA THR A 80 0.52 -9.42 12.72
C THR A 80 -0.77 -9.26 13.52
N GLY A 81 -0.66 -8.64 14.69
CA GLY A 81 -1.75 -8.29 15.59
C GLY A 81 -1.91 -9.22 16.79
N LYS A 82 -1.09 -10.28 16.91
CA LYS A 82 -1.19 -11.27 18.01
C LYS A 82 -1.16 -10.60 19.38
N GLN A 83 -0.30 -9.59 19.54
CA GLN A 83 -0.12 -8.87 20.81
C GLN A 83 -1.29 -7.93 21.15
N LEU A 84 -2.18 -7.63 20.20
CA LEU A 84 -3.34 -6.76 20.44
C LEU A 84 -4.40 -7.41 21.35
N LYS A 85 -4.32 -8.73 21.58
CA LYS A 85 -5.18 -9.41 22.55
C LYS A 85 -5.01 -8.89 23.97
N ASP A 86 -3.77 -8.52 24.30
CA ASP A 86 -3.39 -8.06 25.63
C ASP A 86 -3.46 -6.53 25.75
N ALA A 87 -3.85 -5.84 24.67
CA ALA A 87 -4.07 -4.39 24.67
C ALA A 87 -5.42 -4.03 25.34
N ASP A 88 -5.58 -2.79 25.78
CA ASP A 88 -6.85 -2.28 26.33
C ASP A 88 -8.03 -2.50 25.36
N GLU A 89 -9.23 -2.75 25.88
CA GLU A 89 -10.43 -2.98 25.07
C GLU A 89 -10.80 -1.77 24.20
N ASN A 90 -10.49 -0.56 24.67
CA ASN A 90 -10.71 0.68 23.94
C ASN A 90 -9.58 1.02 22.95
N HIS A 91 -8.54 0.18 22.85
CA HIS A 91 -7.44 0.41 21.93
C HIS A 91 -7.94 0.35 20.47
N PRO A 92 -7.88 1.44 19.69
CA PRO A 92 -8.55 1.52 18.39
C PRO A 92 -8.00 0.49 17.38
N VAL A 93 -6.70 0.18 17.43
CA VAL A 93 -6.11 -0.85 16.57
C VAL A 93 -6.59 -2.25 16.94
N ARG A 94 -6.82 -2.53 18.25
CA ARG A 94 -7.38 -3.82 18.69
C ARG A 94 -8.79 -3.97 18.12
N MET A 95 -9.61 -2.93 18.21
CA MET A 95 -10.96 -2.92 17.64
C MET A 95 -10.93 -3.13 16.12
N ALA A 96 -10.04 -2.45 15.40
CA ALA A 96 -9.90 -2.62 13.96
C ALA A 96 -9.53 -4.07 13.58
N TYR A 97 -8.55 -4.68 14.28
CA TYR A 97 -8.15 -6.07 14.03
C TYR A 97 -9.26 -7.06 14.41
N TYR A 98 -10.02 -6.80 15.47
CA TYR A 98 -11.19 -7.60 15.82
C TYR A 98 -12.25 -7.56 14.73
N LEU A 99 -12.60 -6.38 14.21
CA LEU A 99 -13.65 -6.25 13.20
C LEU A 99 -13.23 -6.83 11.85
N HIS A 100 -11.95 -6.71 11.49
CA HIS A 100 -11.44 -7.02 10.15
C HIS A 100 -10.57 -8.30 10.07
N GLY A 101 -10.27 -8.98 11.18
CA GLY A 101 -9.47 -10.21 11.23
C GLY A 101 -10.19 -11.51 10.89
N LYS A 102 -11.47 -11.44 10.45
CA LYS A 102 -12.33 -12.61 10.20
C LYS A 102 -11.78 -13.64 9.21
N ARG A 103 -10.85 -13.23 8.34
CA ARG A 103 -10.26 -14.12 7.30
C ARG A 103 -9.24 -15.13 7.84
N LEU A 104 -8.68 -14.90 9.02
CA LEU A 104 -7.72 -15.81 9.65
C LEU A 104 -8.38 -16.45 10.88
N ASP A 105 -8.40 -15.72 11.99
CA ASP A 105 -9.16 -16.05 13.19
C ASP A 105 -9.42 -14.75 13.95
N LYS A 106 -10.70 -14.37 14.03
CA LYS A 106 -11.15 -13.12 14.67
C LYS A 106 -10.75 -13.05 16.15
N ASN A 107 -10.74 -14.19 16.84
CA ASN A 107 -10.37 -14.28 18.25
C ASN A 107 -8.85 -14.23 18.44
N GLN A 108 -8.09 -14.39 17.36
CA GLN A 108 -6.65 -14.30 17.38
C GLN A 108 -6.13 -12.87 17.14
N MET A 109 -7.01 -11.94 16.73
CA MET A 109 -6.63 -10.59 16.32
C MET A 109 -5.54 -10.60 15.24
N LEU A 110 -5.60 -11.57 14.31
CA LEU A 110 -4.58 -11.73 13.27
C LEU A 110 -5.04 -11.17 11.93
N ARG A 111 -4.12 -10.51 11.22
CA ARG A 111 -4.33 -10.05 9.85
C ARG A 111 -3.03 -10.11 9.05
N PHE A 112 -3.15 -10.37 7.76
CA PHE A 112 -2.08 -10.09 6.81
C PHE A 112 -1.76 -8.59 6.79
N SER A 113 -0.47 -8.27 6.65
CA SER A 113 0.06 -6.93 6.93
C SER A 113 0.32 -6.09 5.69
N TRP A 114 -0.35 -6.36 4.57
CA TRP A 114 -0.19 -5.57 3.32
C TRP A 114 -0.29 -4.05 3.53
N ASP A 115 -1.40 -3.58 4.11
CA ASP A 115 -1.61 -2.14 4.35
C ASP A 115 -0.67 -1.61 5.47
N PRO A 116 -0.53 -2.28 6.63
CA PRO A 116 0.45 -1.89 7.66
C PRO A 116 1.89 -1.74 7.14
N ILE A 117 2.35 -2.67 6.29
CA ILE A 117 3.69 -2.60 5.67
C ILE A 117 3.78 -1.40 4.73
N THR A 118 2.74 -1.14 3.94
CA THR A 118 2.71 0.02 3.04
C THR A 118 2.88 1.32 3.82
N VAL A 119 2.17 1.47 4.94
CA VAL A 119 2.31 2.63 5.84
C VAL A 119 3.68 2.67 6.49
N TYR A 120 4.16 1.53 7.02
CA TYR A 120 5.48 1.41 7.63
C TYR A 120 6.58 1.88 6.67
N CYS A 121 6.59 1.41 5.43
CA CYS A 121 7.58 1.79 4.44
C CYS A 121 7.44 3.25 3.96
N ALA A 122 6.23 3.81 3.98
CA ALA A 122 6.02 5.23 3.69
C ALA A 122 6.65 6.14 4.75
N VAL A 123 6.54 5.76 6.02
CA VAL A 123 7.07 6.50 7.19
C VAL A 123 8.55 6.22 7.41
N ARG A 124 8.98 4.96 7.28
CA ARG A 124 10.35 4.47 7.54
C ARG A 124 11.05 4.10 6.23
N GLN A 125 11.34 5.10 5.40
CA GLN A 125 11.85 4.90 4.05
C GLN A 125 13.23 4.21 3.99
N ASN A 126 14.04 4.32 5.05
CA ASN A 126 15.37 3.71 5.16
C ASN A 126 15.37 2.48 6.09
N ASN A 127 14.29 1.71 6.10
CA ASN A 127 14.22 0.49 6.92
C ASN A 127 15.08 -0.64 6.32
N PRO A 128 15.58 -1.58 7.15
CA PRO A 128 16.40 -2.70 6.66
C PRO A 128 15.58 -3.83 6.01
N PHE A 129 14.26 -3.81 6.18
CA PHE A 129 13.36 -4.93 5.84
C PHE A 129 12.88 -4.92 4.40
N TYR A 130 12.82 -3.76 3.75
CA TYR A 130 12.34 -3.61 2.38
C TYR A 130 13.26 -2.68 1.59
N LYS A 131 13.61 -3.11 0.38
CA LYS A 131 14.38 -2.32 -0.59
C LYS A 131 13.48 -1.93 -1.76
N GLU A 132 13.67 -0.72 -2.29
CA GLU A 132 13.04 -0.35 -3.56
C GLU A 132 13.72 -1.10 -4.72
N SER A 133 12.94 -1.57 -5.69
CA SER A 133 13.44 -2.04 -6.98
C SER A 133 14.15 -0.91 -7.74
N LYS A 134 14.79 -1.24 -8.88
CA LYS A 134 15.15 -0.22 -9.88
C LYS A 134 13.90 0.55 -10.33
N LYS A 135 14.11 1.76 -10.86
CA LYS A 135 13.03 2.57 -11.41
C LYS A 135 12.52 1.96 -12.73
N LEU A 136 11.21 1.89 -12.86
CA LEU A 136 10.46 1.20 -13.91
C LEU A 136 9.26 2.05 -14.33
N LYS A 137 8.70 1.72 -15.49
CA LYS A 137 7.33 2.08 -15.83
C LYS A 137 6.44 0.93 -15.38
N ILE A 138 5.63 1.19 -14.36
CA ILE A 138 4.73 0.20 -13.77
C ILE A 138 3.30 0.57 -14.15
N GLY A 139 2.58 -0.40 -14.69
CA GLY A 139 1.17 -0.24 -15.02
C GLY A 139 0.38 -1.53 -14.83
N PHE A 140 -0.87 -1.54 -15.28
CA PHE A 140 -1.74 -2.71 -15.18
C PHE A 140 -2.33 -3.05 -16.54
N ASN A 141 -2.46 -4.33 -16.88
CA ASN A 141 -3.12 -4.76 -18.11
C ASN A 141 -4.65 -4.69 -17.99
N LYS A 142 -5.38 -5.07 -19.06
CA LYS A 142 -6.85 -5.07 -19.09
C LYS A 142 -7.51 -5.99 -18.05
N ASN A 143 -6.77 -6.96 -17.52
CA ASN A 143 -7.21 -7.92 -16.51
C ASN A 143 -6.78 -7.50 -15.09
N GLY A 144 -6.07 -6.37 -14.92
CA GLY A 144 -5.59 -5.89 -13.63
C GLY A 144 -4.28 -6.54 -13.16
N CYS A 145 -3.59 -7.31 -14.01
CA CYS A 145 -2.27 -7.84 -13.66
C CYS A 145 -1.17 -6.81 -13.98
N VAL A 146 -0.08 -6.84 -13.20
CA VAL A 146 1.03 -5.89 -13.32
C VAL A 146 1.71 -6.00 -14.69
N LYS A 147 2.09 -4.84 -15.24
CA LYS A 147 3.00 -4.69 -16.38
C LYS A 147 4.24 -3.92 -15.92
N LEU A 148 5.41 -4.44 -16.28
CA LEU A 148 6.71 -3.84 -15.99
C LEU A 148 7.42 -3.57 -17.30
N ASP A 149 7.76 -2.32 -17.53
CA ASP A 149 8.60 -1.89 -18.65
C ASP A 149 9.80 -1.09 -18.09
N ASP A 150 10.93 -1.14 -18.81
CA ASP A 150 12.06 -0.27 -18.51
C ASP A 150 11.72 1.20 -18.85
N GLY A 151 12.43 2.13 -18.19
CA GLY A 151 12.26 3.56 -18.42
C GLY A 151 11.00 4.11 -17.73
N GLY A 152 11.17 4.57 -16.50
CA GLY A 152 10.09 5.20 -15.73
C GLY A 152 10.62 5.65 -14.37
N LYS A 153 9.70 6.08 -13.50
CA LYS A 153 10.00 6.68 -12.21
C LYS A 153 9.46 5.88 -11.02
N ASP A 154 8.70 4.83 -11.29
CA ASP A 154 8.02 4.05 -10.27
C ASP A 154 8.92 2.90 -9.81
N CYS A 155 8.64 2.34 -8.64
CA CYS A 155 9.31 1.14 -8.15
C CYS A 155 8.35 0.33 -7.28
N TYR A 156 8.77 -0.87 -6.90
CA TYR A 156 8.05 -1.68 -5.90
C TYR A 156 9.01 -2.13 -4.80
N PHE A 157 8.45 -2.51 -3.65
CA PHE A 157 9.23 -3.02 -2.53
C PHE A 157 9.58 -4.50 -2.71
N ILE A 158 10.84 -4.82 -2.41
CA ILE A 158 11.39 -6.16 -2.36
C ILE A 158 11.75 -6.44 -0.90
N GLN A 159 11.22 -7.53 -0.35
CA GLN A 159 11.55 -7.97 1.00
C GLN A 159 13.04 -8.34 1.12
N ASN A 160 13.67 -7.90 2.21
CA ASN A 160 15.10 -8.01 2.46
C ASN A 160 15.42 -8.53 3.88
N ALA A 161 14.44 -9.13 4.55
CA ALA A 161 14.59 -9.71 5.88
C ALA A 161 13.68 -10.93 6.07
N ALA A 162 13.86 -11.68 7.15
CA ALA A 162 13.00 -12.82 7.46
C ALA A 162 11.61 -12.35 7.93
N ASP A 163 10.58 -13.14 7.62
CA ASP A 163 9.19 -12.83 7.98
C ASP A 163 9.03 -12.54 9.48
N ALA A 164 9.71 -13.31 10.33
CA ALA A 164 9.66 -13.14 11.78
C ALA A 164 10.18 -11.77 12.26
N GLU A 165 11.23 -11.24 11.62
CA GLU A 165 11.79 -9.93 11.96
C GLU A 165 10.80 -8.81 11.61
N ILE A 166 10.15 -8.94 10.45
CA ILE A 166 9.14 -7.99 9.97
C ILE A 166 7.90 -8.04 10.87
N VAL A 167 7.40 -9.25 11.18
CA VAL A 167 6.26 -9.43 12.09
C VAL A 167 6.53 -8.75 13.43
N ASN A 168 7.70 -8.99 14.02
CA ASN A 168 8.08 -8.38 15.30
C ASN A 168 8.10 -6.85 15.23
N GLU A 169 8.65 -6.28 14.16
CA GLU A 169 8.71 -4.82 14.01
C GLU A 169 7.32 -4.20 13.80
N ILE A 170 6.48 -4.81 12.95
CA ILE A 170 5.13 -4.29 12.71
C ILE A 170 4.28 -4.42 13.99
N ASP A 171 4.32 -5.56 14.69
CA ASP A 171 3.62 -5.75 15.97
C ASP A 171 4.05 -4.70 17.01
N ARG A 172 5.35 -4.36 17.05
CA ARG A 172 5.87 -3.32 17.94
C ARG A 172 5.19 -1.98 17.68
N PHE A 173 4.96 -1.60 16.42
CA PHE A 173 4.23 -0.37 16.09
C PHE A 173 2.72 -0.46 16.33
N LEU A 174 2.10 -1.62 16.10
CA LEU A 174 0.66 -1.80 16.34
C LEU A 174 0.29 -1.65 17.82
N LYS A 175 1.22 -1.98 18.72
CA LYS A 175 1.04 -1.83 20.17
C LYS A 175 1.29 -0.41 20.70
N LEU A 176 2.06 0.41 19.99
CA LEU A 176 2.56 1.71 20.48
C LEU A 176 1.52 2.85 20.52
N THR A 177 0.22 2.56 20.44
CA THR A 177 -0.81 3.59 20.59
C THR A 177 -1.39 3.57 21.99
N MET A 178 -0.85 4.37 22.91
CA MET A 178 -1.64 5.17 23.85
C MET A 178 -0.79 6.30 24.47
N TYR A 179 -1.18 7.52 24.06
CA TYR A 179 -1.03 8.87 24.62
C TYR A 179 0.35 9.42 25.02
#